data_AF-A0A848FM88-F1
#
_entry.id   AF-A0A848FM88-F1
#
_cell.length_a   1.000
_cell.length_b   1.000
_cell.length_c   1.000
_cell.angle_alpha   90.00
_cell.angle_beta   90.00
_cell.angle_gamma   90.00
#
_symmetry.space_group_name_H-M   'P 1'
#
loop_
_entity.id
_entity.type
_entity.pdbx_description
1 polymer ?
#
loop_
_entity_poly.entity_id
_entity_poly.type
_entity_poly.pdbx_seq_one_letter_code
_entity_poly.pdbx_strand_id
1 'polypeptide(L)'
;MLKTLILSMGMLAAMNAVAQTPAGRNASTYHSNLDTVRQIDIREKLVQLALQNPNYEIADRKVVIAERNLKKAKGSWLGALSATSNLNELSIKNMNQSTTVNGGNGGLFFPRYNFALTLPLDFFSAKSNDVKIARENIYIAEAEKNEKYRAIRRDVLSRYEDYLMHKEKLELQSRITQGEYTEYKLAEKDFADGSISADAFKKAENAYYSQQMTKVESQRNFNVAKYELEMLIGVSIDDVLPRK
;
A
#
# COMPACT_ATOMS: atom_id res chain seq x y z
N MET A 1 69.10 21.49 -31.06
CA MET A 1 68.87 21.21 -32.50
C MET A 1 67.48 20.57 -32.59
N LEU A 2 66.35 21.26 -32.69
CA LEU A 2 65.83 22.20 -33.71
C LEU A 2 65.90 21.67 -35.16
N LYS A 3 64.76 21.18 -35.65
CA LYS A 3 64.15 21.35 -36.98
C LYS A 3 62.72 20.75 -36.91
N THR A 4 61.63 21.49 -36.70
CA THR A 4 60.78 22.26 -37.68
C THR A 4 60.53 21.51 -38.99
N LEU A 5 59.36 21.47 -39.64
CA LEU A 5 57.99 22.00 -39.50
C LEU A 5 57.35 21.73 -40.90
N ILE A 6 56.07 21.42 -40.98
CA ILE A 6 55.08 21.72 -42.07
C ILE A 6 53.79 21.01 -41.60
N LEU A 7 52.80 21.68 -41.01
CA LEU A 7 51.88 22.71 -41.53
C LEU A 7 50.88 22.14 -42.54
N SER A 8 49.71 21.72 -42.06
CA SER A 8 48.46 21.92 -42.81
C SER A 8 47.40 22.53 -41.89
N MET A 9 47.00 23.71 -42.32
CA MET A 9 46.16 24.68 -41.65
C MET A 9 44.72 24.43 -42.11
N GLY A 10 43.86 24.00 -41.20
CA GLY A 10 42.42 23.90 -41.40
C GLY A 10 41.73 24.77 -40.34
N MET A 11 41.59 26.05 -40.66
CA MET A 11 40.91 27.04 -39.82
C MET A 11 39.38 26.91 -39.95
N LEU A 12 38.72 27.03 -38.80
CA LEU A 12 37.43 27.70 -38.55
C LEU A 12 36.16 27.17 -39.25
N ALA A 13 35.30 26.51 -38.47
CA ALA A 13 33.96 27.00 -38.19
C ALA A 13 33.39 26.30 -36.93
N ALA A 14 33.57 26.92 -35.76
CA ALA A 14 32.77 26.60 -34.59
C ALA A 14 31.39 27.25 -34.77
N MET A 15 30.44 26.50 -35.33
CA MET A 15 29.02 26.85 -35.25
C MET A 15 28.42 26.07 -34.09
N ASN A 16 28.22 26.77 -32.97
CA ASN A 16 27.31 26.35 -31.92
C ASN A 16 25.90 26.30 -32.51
N ALA A 17 25.48 25.14 -33.00
CA ALA A 17 24.08 24.85 -33.23
C ALA A 17 23.45 24.61 -31.85
N VAL A 18 22.90 25.68 -31.28
CA VAL A 18 21.93 25.59 -30.19
C VAL A 18 20.70 24.93 -30.79
N ALA A 19 20.62 23.60 -30.66
CA ALA A 19 19.43 22.86 -31.00
C ALA A 19 18.28 23.39 -30.14
N GLN A 20 17.22 23.79 -30.85
CA GLN A 20 16.04 24.44 -30.32
C GLN A 20 15.43 23.61 -29.20
N THR A 21 15.35 24.19 -28.00
CA THR A 21 14.49 23.70 -26.93
C THR A 21 13.07 23.62 -27.47
N PRO A 22 12.38 22.46 -27.42
CA PRO A 22 10.97 22.42 -27.75
C PRO A 22 10.21 23.36 -26.81
N ALA A 23 9.65 24.41 -27.40
CA ALA A 23 8.66 25.27 -26.77
C ALA A 23 7.46 24.40 -26.41
N GLY A 24 7.31 24.15 -25.11
CA GLY A 24 6.29 23.27 -24.57
C GLY A 24 6.43 23.20 -23.06
N ARG A 25 6.49 24.36 -22.41
CA ARG A 25 6.18 24.41 -20.99
C ARG A 25 4.74 23.93 -20.85
N ASN A 26 4.57 22.70 -20.39
CA ASN A 26 3.38 22.33 -19.63
C ASN A 26 3.39 23.19 -18.36
N ALA A 27 3.03 24.47 -18.52
CA ALA A 27 2.62 25.30 -17.42
C ALA A 27 1.33 24.65 -16.93
N SER A 28 1.49 23.86 -15.88
CA SER A 28 0.42 23.33 -15.05
C SER A 28 -0.49 24.50 -14.67
N THR A 29 -1.55 24.73 -15.45
CA THR A 29 -2.63 25.69 -15.14
C THR A 29 -3.57 25.04 -14.13
N TYR A 30 -3.02 24.60 -12.99
CA TYR A 30 -3.84 24.42 -11.81
C TYR A 30 -4.10 25.80 -11.23
N HIS A 31 -5.13 26.45 -11.76
CA HIS A 31 -5.81 27.48 -11.00
C HIS A 31 -6.42 26.79 -9.79
N SER A 32 -5.78 26.95 -8.63
CA SER A 32 -6.39 26.62 -7.35
C SER A 32 -7.53 27.60 -7.12
N ASN A 33 -8.75 27.22 -7.50
CA ASN A 33 -9.95 27.81 -6.93
C ASN A 33 -9.79 27.70 -5.40
N LEU A 34 -9.86 28.80 -4.65
CA LEU A 34 -9.62 28.77 -3.21
C LEU A 34 -10.61 27.85 -2.44
N ASP A 35 -11.72 27.46 -3.06
CA ASP A 35 -12.64 26.44 -2.53
C ASP A 35 -12.13 25.00 -2.67
N THR A 36 -11.31 24.68 -3.68
CA THR A 36 -10.71 23.33 -3.79
C THR A 36 -9.59 23.13 -2.79
N VAL A 37 -8.94 24.16 -2.27
CA VAL A 37 -7.86 24.01 -1.26
C VAL A 37 -8.40 23.38 0.04
N ARG A 38 -9.61 23.75 0.47
CA ARG A 38 -10.27 23.12 1.64
C ARG A 38 -10.76 21.69 1.35
N GLN A 39 -11.22 21.41 0.13
CA GLN A 39 -11.62 20.05 -0.26
C GLN A 39 -10.43 19.11 -0.52
N ILE A 40 -9.29 19.64 -0.97
CA ILE A 40 -8.04 18.89 -1.12
C ILE A 40 -7.53 18.48 0.27
N ASP A 41 -7.66 19.35 1.26
CA ASP A 41 -7.26 19.06 2.65
C ASP A 41 -8.08 17.91 3.27
N ILE A 42 -9.43 17.95 3.16
CA ILE A 42 -10.25 16.88 3.75
C ILE A 42 -10.00 15.52 3.08
N ARG A 43 -9.89 15.47 1.75
CA ARG A 43 -9.64 14.22 1.00
C ARG A 43 -8.31 13.61 1.38
N GLU A 44 -7.26 14.42 1.45
CA GLU A 44 -5.94 13.95 1.84
C GLU A 44 -5.91 13.51 3.30
N LYS A 45 -6.57 14.25 4.20
CA LYS A 45 -6.73 13.88 5.61
C LYS A 45 -7.43 12.53 5.77
N LEU A 46 -8.50 12.27 5.01
CA LEU A 46 -9.19 10.97 5.02
C LEU A 46 -8.27 9.83 4.54
N VAL A 47 -7.47 10.08 3.50
CA VAL A 47 -6.48 9.11 3.03
C VAL A 47 -5.42 8.84 4.10
N GLN A 48 -4.90 9.89 4.75
CA GLN A 48 -3.91 9.75 5.82
C GLN A 48 -4.45 8.93 7.00
N LEU A 49 -5.70 9.15 7.40
CA LEU A 49 -6.36 8.34 8.44
C LEU A 49 -6.46 6.87 8.00
N ALA A 50 -6.88 6.60 6.76
CA ALA A 50 -6.97 5.24 6.24
C ALA A 50 -5.61 4.52 6.14
N LEU A 51 -4.50 5.25 5.95
CA LEU A 51 -3.15 4.67 5.95
C LEU A 51 -2.68 4.22 7.33
N GLN A 52 -3.33 4.65 8.41
CA GLN A 52 -3.07 4.17 9.77
C GLN A 52 -3.72 2.81 10.04
N ASN A 53 -4.50 2.26 9.09
CA ASN A 53 -5.16 0.97 9.21
C ASN A 53 -4.16 -0.21 9.13
N PRO A 54 -4.37 -1.31 9.90
CA PRO A 54 -3.55 -2.52 9.82
C PRO A 54 -3.27 -3.04 8.41
N ASN A 55 -4.20 -2.84 7.47
CA ASN A 55 -4.04 -3.26 6.08
C ASN A 55 -2.86 -2.59 5.35
N TYR A 56 -2.54 -1.33 5.66
CA TYR A 56 -1.36 -0.66 5.11
C TYR A 56 -0.10 -1.02 5.91
N GLU A 57 -0.22 -1.15 7.23
CA GLU A 57 0.89 -1.57 8.09
C GLU A 57 1.49 -2.90 7.63
N ILE A 58 0.67 -3.88 7.24
CA ILE A 58 1.16 -5.17 6.72
C ILE A 58 2.08 -4.97 5.50
N ALA A 59 1.72 -4.08 4.57
CA ALA A 59 2.53 -3.79 3.39
C ALA A 59 3.85 -3.11 3.77
N ASP A 60 3.83 -2.22 4.77
CA ASP A 60 5.05 -1.63 5.32
C ASP A 60 5.96 -2.67 5.99
N ARG A 61 5.39 -3.59 6.79
CA ARG A 61 6.13 -4.68 7.44
C ARG A 61 6.75 -5.64 6.44
N LYS A 62 6.15 -5.87 5.27
CA LYS A 62 6.75 -6.67 4.20
C LYS A 62 8.08 -6.09 3.71
N VAL A 63 8.17 -4.77 3.58
CA VAL A 63 9.44 -4.10 3.23
C VAL A 63 10.49 -4.37 4.31
N VAL A 64 10.13 -4.20 5.59
CA VAL A 64 11.03 -4.50 6.71
C VAL A 64 11.50 -5.97 6.72
N ILE A 65 10.61 -6.91 6.38
CA ILE A 65 10.97 -8.33 6.24
C ILE A 65 11.96 -8.52 5.09
N ALA A 66 11.73 -7.91 3.93
CA ALA A 66 12.63 -7.98 2.78
C ALA A 66 14.02 -7.42 3.10
N GLU A 67 14.10 -6.29 3.80
CA GLU A 67 15.36 -5.69 4.27
C GLU A 67 16.11 -6.62 5.24
N ARG A 68 15.40 -7.25 6.18
CA ARG A 68 15.99 -8.22 7.11
C ARG A 68 16.48 -9.46 6.37
N ASN A 69 15.76 -9.92 5.36
CA ASN A 69 16.18 -11.02 4.50
C ASN A 69 17.45 -10.67 3.71
N LEU A 70 17.59 -9.43 3.22
CA LEU A 70 18.84 -8.96 2.60
C LEU A 70 19.99 -8.97 3.60
N LYS A 71 19.79 -8.49 4.83
CA LYS A 71 20.82 -8.55 5.89
C LYS A 71 21.22 -10.00 6.20
N LYS A 72 20.25 -10.91 6.29
CA LYS A 72 20.48 -12.34 6.48
C LYS A 72 21.27 -12.94 5.31
N ALA A 73 20.89 -12.64 4.05
CA ALA A 73 21.61 -13.12 2.87
C ALA A 73 23.07 -12.64 2.86
N LYS A 74 23.30 -11.37 3.17
CA LYS A 74 24.65 -10.78 3.31
C LYS A 74 25.49 -11.41 4.42
N GLY A 75 24.87 -11.88 5.50
CA GLY A 75 25.56 -12.57 6.61
C GLY A 75 25.66 -14.09 6.43
N SER A 76 24.94 -14.67 5.48
CA SER A 76 24.80 -16.13 5.33
C SER A 76 26.11 -16.85 4.98
N TRP A 77 27.13 -16.14 4.51
CA TRP A 77 28.45 -16.71 4.28
C TRP A 77 29.13 -17.19 5.57
N LEU A 78 28.80 -16.60 6.72
CA LEU A 78 29.30 -17.06 8.03
C LEU A 78 28.80 -18.48 8.37
N GLY A 79 27.64 -18.87 7.83
CA GLY A 79 27.05 -20.18 8.06
C GLY A 79 27.78 -21.35 7.40
N ALA A 80 28.70 -21.09 6.45
CA ALA A 80 29.56 -22.14 5.89
C ALA A 80 30.75 -22.48 6.79
N LEU A 81 31.01 -21.68 7.83
CA LEU A 81 31.99 -22.02 8.84
C LEU A 81 31.34 -22.94 9.87
N SER A 82 31.38 -24.25 9.62
CA SER A 82 31.05 -25.26 10.62
C SER A 82 32.34 -25.82 11.20
N ALA A 83 32.46 -25.78 12.53
CA ALA A 83 33.53 -26.46 13.25
C ALA A 83 32.92 -27.68 13.93
N THR A 84 33.23 -28.86 13.40
CA THR A 84 32.89 -30.12 14.06
C THR A 84 34.11 -30.59 14.84
N SER A 85 33.89 -30.98 16.10
CA SER A 85 34.89 -31.62 16.95
C SER A 85 34.32 -32.98 17.34
N ASN A 86 35.00 -34.04 16.96
CA ASN A 86 34.66 -35.40 17.40
C ASN A 86 35.74 -35.89 18.38
N LEU A 87 35.32 -36.33 19.56
CA LEU A 87 36.17 -36.98 20.55
C LEU A 87 35.92 -38.49 20.50
N ASN A 88 36.98 -39.26 20.24
CA ASN A 88 36.87 -40.71 20.10
C ASN A 88 37.44 -41.41 21.34
N GLU A 89 36.55 -41.86 22.23
CA GLU A 89 36.89 -42.44 23.54
C GLU A 89 37.58 -43.82 23.47
N LEU A 90 37.52 -44.50 22.31
CA LEU A 90 38.22 -45.78 22.10
C LEU A 90 39.75 -45.64 22.20
N SER A 91 40.29 -44.43 21.94
CA SER A 91 41.72 -44.13 22.08
C SER A 91 42.14 -43.82 23.53
N ILE A 92 41.19 -43.56 24.43
CA ILE A 92 41.46 -43.17 25.83
C ILE A 92 41.57 -44.41 26.72
N LYS A 93 40.75 -45.44 26.50
CA LYS A 93 40.81 -46.70 27.28
C LYS A 93 41.99 -47.61 26.91
N ASN A 94 42.48 -47.55 25.67
CA ASN A 94 43.57 -48.42 25.20
C ASN A 94 44.98 -47.91 25.54
N MET A 95 45.12 -46.70 26.10
CA MET A 95 46.44 -46.18 26.52
C MET A 95 46.88 -46.71 27.90
N ASN A 96 45.95 -47.24 28.71
CA ASN A 96 46.24 -47.85 30.01
C ASN A 96 46.06 -49.38 30.04
N GLN A 97 45.73 -50.00 28.92
CA GLN A 97 45.60 -51.46 28.82
C GLN A 97 46.73 -52.04 27.97
N SER A 98 47.92 -52.08 28.57
CA SER A 98 48.98 -52.99 28.11
C SER A 98 48.61 -54.41 28.56
N THR A 99 47.77 -55.10 27.78
CA THR A 99 47.61 -56.56 27.90
C THR A 99 48.18 -57.22 26.66
N THR A 100 49.44 -57.61 26.79
CA THR A 100 50.18 -58.52 25.93
C THR A 100 49.51 -59.89 25.93
N VAL A 101 48.73 -60.25 24.91
CA VAL A 101 48.53 -61.66 24.51
C VAL A 101 48.34 -61.75 23.00
N ASN A 102 49.34 -62.35 22.33
CA ASN A 102 49.34 -62.94 20.98
C ASN A 102 48.81 -62.15 19.77
N GLY A 103 49.76 -61.72 18.93
CA GLY A 103 49.61 -61.72 17.47
C GLY A 103 48.89 -60.50 16.86
N GLY A 104 49.66 -59.47 16.49
CA GLY A 104 49.18 -58.37 15.64
C GLY A 104 48.99 -57.04 16.36
N ASN A 105 50.05 -56.54 17.01
CA ASN A 105 50.10 -55.16 17.51
C ASN A 105 50.17 -54.16 16.33
N GLY A 106 49.01 -53.83 15.78
CA GLY A 106 48.81 -52.65 14.94
C GLY A 106 47.99 -51.64 15.73
N GLY A 107 48.64 -50.78 16.52
CA GLY A 107 47.97 -49.69 17.22
C GLY A 107 47.24 -48.81 16.22
N LEU A 108 45.92 -48.98 16.11
CA LEU A 108 45.06 -48.13 15.30
C LEU A 108 45.05 -46.74 15.94
N PHE A 109 45.96 -45.89 15.46
CA PHE A 109 46.11 -44.51 15.90
C PHE A 109 45.01 -43.67 15.23
N PHE A 110 43.81 -43.68 15.82
CA PHE A 110 42.75 -42.79 15.36
C PHE A 110 43.02 -41.36 15.88
N PRO A 111 42.96 -40.33 15.02
CA PRO A 111 43.15 -38.95 15.44
C PRO A 111 42.14 -38.56 16.54
N ARG A 112 42.68 -38.11 17.68
CA ARG A 112 41.93 -37.73 18.90
C ARG A 112 41.00 -36.52 18.71
N TYR A 113 41.33 -35.67 17.74
CA TYR A 113 40.58 -34.49 17.35
C TYR A 113 40.51 -34.49 15.83
N ASN A 114 39.30 -34.41 15.28
CA ASN A 114 39.08 -34.26 13.86
C ASN A 114 38.43 -32.89 13.63
N PHE A 115 39.08 -32.05 12.84
CA PHE A 115 38.55 -30.77 12.36
C PHE A 115 38.32 -30.90 10.86
N ALA A 116 37.10 -30.67 10.41
CA ALA A 116 36.76 -30.66 8.99
C ALA A 116 36.17 -29.30 8.61
N LEU A 117 36.71 -28.68 7.57
CA LEU A 117 36.12 -27.52 6.91
C LEU A 117 35.57 -27.98 5.56
N THR A 118 34.27 -27.80 5.34
CA THR A 118 33.62 -28.16 4.06
C THR A 118 33.13 -26.89 3.38
N LEU A 119 33.76 -26.51 2.29
CA LEU A 119 33.35 -25.37 1.47
C LEU A 119 32.89 -25.86 0.09
N PRO A 120 31.60 -25.71 -0.27
CA PRO A 120 31.12 -26.01 -1.62
C PRO A 120 31.84 -25.16 -2.68
N LEU A 121 32.09 -25.73 -3.86
CA LEU A 121 32.80 -25.03 -4.95
C LEU A 121 32.01 -23.83 -5.51
N ASP A 122 30.68 -23.87 -5.41
CA ASP A 122 29.75 -22.83 -5.86
C ASP A 122 29.40 -21.80 -4.77
N PHE A 123 30.03 -21.89 -3.60
CA PHE A 123 29.64 -21.10 -2.43
C PHE A 123 29.56 -19.60 -2.71
N PHE A 124 30.61 -19.01 -3.31
CA PHE A 124 30.65 -17.57 -3.55
C PHE A 124 29.67 -17.10 -4.63
N SER A 125 29.48 -17.89 -5.69
CA SER A 125 28.53 -17.57 -6.76
C SER A 125 27.08 -17.70 -6.28
N ALA A 126 26.77 -18.75 -5.51
CA ALA A 126 25.47 -18.93 -4.87
C ALA A 126 25.15 -17.78 -3.91
N LYS A 127 26.08 -17.40 -3.02
CA LYS A 127 25.87 -16.30 -2.06
C LYS A 127 25.72 -14.93 -2.72
N SER A 128 26.46 -14.68 -3.79
CA SER A 128 26.29 -13.45 -4.58
C SER A 128 24.89 -13.37 -5.20
N ASN A 129 24.39 -14.49 -5.74
CA ASN A 129 23.05 -14.57 -6.30
C ASN A 129 21.96 -14.42 -5.22
N ASP A 130 22.11 -15.04 -4.04
CA ASP A 130 21.19 -14.88 -2.91
C ASP A 130 21.03 -13.40 -2.52
N VAL A 131 22.13 -12.63 -2.49
CA VAL A 131 22.10 -11.20 -2.19
C VAL A 131 21.41 -10.39 -3.28
N LYS A 132 21.62 -10.75 -4.56
CA LYS A 132 20.92 -10.10 -5.69
C LYS A 132 19.41 -10.36 -5.60
N ILE A 133 19.01 -11.61 -5.40
CA ILE A 133 17.59 -12.00 -5.24
C ILE A 133 16.96 -11.24 -4.06
N ALA A 134 17.63 -11.21 -2.90
CA ALA A 134 17.12 -10.49 -1.74
C ALA A 134 17.00 -8.97 -1.97
N ARG A 135 17.82 -8.38 -2.84
CA ARG A 135 17.70 -6.98 -3.25
C ARG A 135 16.49 -6.76 -4.14
N GLU A 136 16.28 -7.61 -5.13
CA GLU A 136 15.08 -7.55 -5.98
C GLU A 136 13.79 -7.69 -5.15
N ASN A 137 13.80 -8.56 -4.13
CA ASN A 137 12.68 -8.71 -3.22
C ASN A 137 12.33 -7.44 -2.42
N ILE A 138 13.31 -6.55 -2.16
CA ILE A 138 13.03 -5.23 -1.55
C ILE A 138 12.28 -4.36 -2.55
N TYR A 139 12.75 -4.27 -3.81
CA TYR A 139 12.08 -3.48 -4.83
C TYR A 139 10.65 -3.98 -5.10
N ILE A 140 10.44 -5.30 -5.09
CA ILE A 140 9.11 -5.90 -5.18
C ILE A 140 8.25 -5.48 -3.98
N ALA A 141 8.76 -5.59 -2.76
CA ALA A 141 8.01 -5.21 -1.56
C ALA A 141 7.67 -3.70 -1.53
N GLU A 142 8.57 -2.83 -1.99
CA GLU A 142 8.32 -1.39 -2.11
C GLU A 142 7.26 -1.09 -3.19
N ALA A 143 7.31 -1.78 -4.33
CA ALA A 143 6.30 -1.67 -5.37
C ALA A 143 4.92 -2.12 -4.85
N GLU A 144 4.84 -3.25 -4.15
CA GLU A 144 3.61 -3.74 -3.51
C GLU A 144 3.06 -2.73 -2.49
N LYS A 145 3.93 -2.12 -1.66
CA LYS A 145 3.53 -1.07 -0.71
C LYS A 145 2.93 0.14 -1.43
N ASN A 146 3.57 0.58 -2.52
CA ASN A 146 3.09 1.72 -3.31
C ASN A 146 1.78 1.40 -4.05
N GLU A 147 1.63 0.19 -4.57
CA GLU A 147 0.36 -0.28 -5.14
C GLU A 147 -0.74 -0.28 -4.07
N LYS A 148 -0.45 -0.79 -2.88
CA LYS A 148 -1.40 -0.80 -1.77
C LYS A 148 -1.81 0.61 -1.34
N TYR A 149 -0.86 1.54 -1.28
CA TYR A 149 -1.15 2.96 -1.05
C TYR A 149 -2.13 3.52 -2.08
N ARG A 150 -1.88 3.29 -3.38
CA ARG A 150 -2.74 3.77 -4.46
C ARG A 150 -4.14 3.16 -4.40
N ALA A 151 -4.24 1.86 -4.08
CA ALA A 151 -5.51 1.17 -3.91
C ALA A 151 -6.31 1.77 -2.75
N ILE A 152 -5.71 1.92 -1.57
CA ILE A 152 -6.37 2.54 -0.40
C ILE A 152 -6.81 3.97 -0.74
N ARG A 153 -5.94 4.76 -1.37
CA ARG A 153 -6.28 6.12 -1.79
C ARG A 153 -7.49 6.15 -2.70
N ARG A 154 -7.50 5.32 -3.76
CA ARG A 154 -8.63 5.22 -4.69
C ARG A 154 -9.92 4.84 -3.95
N ASP A 155 -9.86 3.82 -3.11
CA ASP A 155 -11.03 3.29 -2.42
C ASP A 155 -11.63 4.33 -1.46
N VAL A 156 -10.79 5.00 -0.65
CA VAL A 156 -11.22 6.09 0.25
C VAL A 156 -11.87 7.23 -0.51
N LEU A 157 -11.23 7.69 -1.60
CA LEU A 157 -11.77 8.80 -2.39
C LEU A 157 -13.09 8.42 -3.06
N SER A 158 -13.21 7.20 -3.58
CA SER A 158 -14.47 6.70 -4.16
C SER A 158 -15.58 6.65 -3.12
N ARG A 159 -15.31 6.12 -1.91
CA ARG A 159 -16.31 6.07 -0.83
C ARG A 159 -16.70 7.45 -0.32
N TYR A 160 -15.78 8.40 -0.34
CA TYR A 160 -16.09 9.79 -0.01
C TYR A 160 -17.04 10.42 -1.04
N GLU A 161 -16.85 10.16 -2.34
CA GLU A 161 -17.80 10.61 -3.36
C GLU A 161 -19.18 9.94 -3.20
N ASP A 162 -19.22 8.64 -2.94
CA ASP A 162 -20.47 7.92 -2.67
C ASP A 162 -21.22 8.55 -1.47
N TYR A 163 -20.49 8.87 -0.40
CA TYR A 163 -21.04 9.58 0.76
C TYR A 163 -21.63 10.95 0.39
N LEU A 164 -20.91 11.76 -0.39
CA LEU A 164 -21.39 13.08 -0.81
C LEU A 164 -22.63 12.96 -1.70
N MET A 165 -22.62 12.04 -2.66
CA MET A 165 -23.74 11.76 -3.56
C MET A 165 -24.99 11.35 -2.76
N HIS A 166 -24.86 10.41 -1.83
CA HIS A 166 -26.00 9.95 -1.04
C HIS A 166 -26.52 11.02 -0.07
N LYS A 167 -25.63 11.88 0.46
CA LYS A 167 -26.01 13.04 1.27
C LYS A 167 -26.88 14.01 0.47
N GLU A 168 -26.46 14.35 -0.74
CA GLU A 168 -27.21 15.24 -1.63
C GLU A 168 -28.54 14.62 -2.05
N LYS A 169 -28.55 13.32 -2.40
CA LYS A 169 -29.80 12.60 -2.72
C LYS A 169 -30.80 12.64 -1.57
N LEU A 170 -30.35 12.42 -0.34
CA LEU A 170 -31.20 12.52 0.84
C LEU A 170 -31.74 13.94 1.05
N GLU A 171 -30.91 14.96 0.84
CA GLU A 171 -31.33 16.36 0.95
C GLU A 171 -32.42 16.69 -0.09
N LEU A 172 -32.20 16.33 -1.35
CA LEU A 172 -33.16 16.53 -2.44
C LEU A 172 -34.46 15.77 -2.17
N GLN A 173 -34.37 14.49 -1.80
CA GLN A 173 -35.54 13.68 -1.47
C GLN A 173 -36.32 14.26 -0.29
N SER A 174 -35.62 14.81 0.71
CA SER A 174 -36.27 15.49 1.85
C SER A 174 -37.07 16.71 1.42
N ARG A 175 -36.56 17.49 0.44
CA ARG A 175 -37.28 18.64 -0.14
C ARG A 175 -38.49 18.20 -0.94
N ILE A 176 -38.37 17.15 -1.75
CA ILE A 176 -39.49 16.57 -2.52
C ILE A 176 -40.59 16.09 -1.57
N THR A 177 -40.25 15.30 -0.55
CA THR A 177 -41.22 14.82 0.44
C THR A 177 -41.91 15.97 1.18
N GLN A 178 -41.19 17.08 1.45
CA GLN A 178 -41.79 18.26 2.07
C GLN A 178 -42.79 18.97 1.13
N GLY A 179 -42.51 19.01 -0.17
CA GLY A 179 -43.44 19.51 -1.18
C GLY A 179 -44.73 18.70 -1.20
N GLU A 180 -44.61 17.38 -1.36
CA GLU A 180 -45.77 16.46 -1.36
C GLU A 180 -46.56 16.49 -0.04
N TYR A 181 -45.87 16.67 1.10
CA TYR A 181 -46.55 16.85 2.38
C TYR A 181 -47.44 18.11 2.38
N THR A 182 -46.93 19.20 1.79
CA THR A 182 -47.67 20.46 1.69
C THR A 182 -48.88 20.30 0.77
N GLU A 183 -48.72 19.61 -0.36
CA GLU A 183 -49.82 19.30 -1.28
C GLU A 183 -50.87 18.38 -0.64
N TYR A 184 -50.45 17.35 0.08
CA TYR A 184 -51.34 16.50 0.86
C TYR A 184 -52.14 17.31 1.89
N LYS A 185 -51.51 18.24 2.61
CA LYS A 185 -52.20 19.10 3.59
C LYS A 185 -53.18 20.09 2.95
N LEU A 186 -52.86 20.60 1.76
CA LEU A 186 -53.80 21.40 1.00
C LEU A 186 -55.00 20.56 0.54
N ALA A 187 -54.76 19.37 -0.02
CA ALA A 187 -55.81 18.46 -0.44
C ALA A 187 -56.69 17.99 0.74
N GLU A 188 -56.11 17.76 1.92
CA GLU A 188 -56.85 17.45 3.15
C GLU A 188 -57.85 18.55 3.50
N LYS A 189 -57.39 19.82 3.42
CA LYS A 189 -58.26 20.98 3.63
C LYS A 189 -59.34 21.09 2.55
N ASP A 190 -58.95 21.06 1.28
CA ASP A 190 -59.90 21.22 0.17
C ASP A 190 -60.95 20.11 0.14
N PHE A 191 -60.60 18.90 0.57
CA PHE A 191 -61.53 17.79 0.72
C PHE A 191 -62.50 18.02 1.89
N ALA A 192 -62.01 18.49 3.03
CA ALA A 192 -62.84 18.86 4.18
C ALA A 192 -63.84 19.98 3.84
N ASP A 193 -63.42 20.93 2.99
CA ASP A 193 -64.25 22.01 2.47
C ASP A 193 -65.17 21.57 1.31
N GLY A 194 -65.09 20.30 0.88
CA GLY A 194 -65.91 19.72 -0.20
C GLY A 194 -65.53 20.18 -1.62
N SER A 195 -64.36 20.83 -1.77
CA SER A 195 -63.88 21.41 -3.03
C SER A 195 -63.22 20.38 -3.97
N ILE A 196 -62.76 19.24 -3.44
CA ILE A 196 -62.21 18.13 -4.24
C ILE A 196 -62.89 16.80 -3.90
N SER A 197 -62.76 15.80 -4.78
CA SER A 197 -63.29 14.46 -4.55
C SER A 197 -62.40 13.62 -3.63
N ALA A 198 -62.97 12.56 -3.04
CA ALA A 198 -62.21 11.59 -2.24
C ALA A 198 -61.08 10.91 -3.02
N ASP A 199 -61.28 10.69 -4.33
CA ASP A 199 -60.25 10.09 -5.19
C ASP A 199 -59.07 11.05 -5.43
N ALA A 200 -59.35 12.35 -5.59
CA ALA A 200 -58.32 13.37 -5.70
C ALA A 200 -57.51 13.49 -4.40
N PHE A 201 -58.17 13.46 -3.24
CA PHE A 201 -57.51 13.44 -1.94
C PHE A 201 -56.62 12.19 -1.76
N LYS A 202 -57.15 10.99 -2.02
CA LYS A 202 -56.39 9.73 -1.92
C LYS A 202 -55.17 9.73 -2.84
N LYS A 203 -55.23 10.37 -4.01
CA LYS A 203 -54.09 10.49 -4.91
C LYS A 203 -52.96 11.31 -4.28
N ALA A 204 -53.27 12.45 -3.67
CA ALA A 204 -52.29 13.29 -2.97
C ALA A 204 -51.71 12.57 -1.74
N GLU A 205 -52.55 11.89 -0.97
CA GLU A 205 -52.13 11.09 0.19
C GLU A 205 -51.15 9.97 -0.21
N ASN A 206 -51.49 9.19 -1.25
CA ASN A 206 -50.62 8.13 -1.76
C ASN A 206 -49.29 8.66 -2.31
N ALA A 207 -49.31 9.82 -2.97
CA ALA A 207 -48.10 10.48 -3.47
C ALA A 207 -47.15 10.85 -2.32
N TYR A 208 -47.68 11.47 -1.26
CA TYR A 208 -46.90 11.77 -0.05
C TYR A 208 -46.31 10.53 0.60
N TYR A 209 -47.11 9.48 0.86
CA TYR A 209 -46.60 8.27 1.50
C TYR A 209 -45.57 7.53 0.65
N SER A 210 -45.74 7.52 -0.68
CA SER A 210 -44.74 6.98 -1.60
C SER A 210 -43.40 7.72 -1.48
N GLN A 211 -43.41 9.06 -1.48
CA GLN A 211 -42.18 9.84 -1.30
C GLN A 211 -41.59 9.71 0.10
N GLN A 212 -42.42 9.50 1.12
CA GLN A 212 -41.97 9.26 2.49
C GLN A 212 -41.21 7.93 2.61
N MET A 213 -41.66 6.87 1.91
CA MET A 213 -40.92 5.60 1.83
C MET A 213 -39.56 5.78 1.13
N THR A 214 -39.54 6.47 -0.01
CA THR A 214 -38.30 6.77 -0.76
C THR A 214 -37.30 7.60 0.06
N LYS A 215 -37.79 8.52 0.91
CA LYS A 215 -36.95 9.27 1.85
C LYS A 215 -36.27 8.37 2.89
N VAL A 216 -37.01 7.42 3.46
CA VAL A 216 -36.46 6.45 4.43
C VAL A 216 -35.39 5.58 3.76
N GLU A 217 -35.61 5.13 2.53
CA GLU A 217 -34.62 4.39 1.78
C GLU A 217 -33.36 5.24 1.50
N SER A 218 -33.55 6.49 1.07
CA SER A 218 -32.42 7.42 0.83
C SER A 218 -31.62 7.68 2.10
N GLN A 219 -32.29 7.78 3.26
CA GLN A 219 -31.63 7.92 4.56
C GLN A 219 -30.81 6.68 4.92
N ARG A 220 -31.36 5.48 4.70
CA ARG A 220 -30.63 4.23 4.89
C ARG A 220 -29.37 4.20 4.02
N ASN A 221 -29.49 4.54 2.73
CA ASN A 221 -28.37 4.50 1.80
C ASN A 221 -27.28 5.51 2.16
N PHE A 222 -27.65 6.71 2.61
CA PHE A 222 -26.71 7.67 3.18
C PHE A 222 -25.97 7.12 4.40
N ASN A 223 -26.69 6.48 5.33
CA ASN A 223 -26.07 5.89 6.52
C ASN A 223 -25.10 4.75 6.16
N VAL A 224 -25.45 3.91 5.18
CA VAL A 224 -24.55 2.85 4.69
C VAL A 224 -23.29 3.45 4.09
N ALA A 225 -23.41 4.43 3.19
CA ALA A 225 -22.25 5.10 2.59
C ALA A 225 -21.36 5.77 3.65
N LYS A 226 -21.96 6.35 4.69
CA LYS A 226 -21.24 6.88 5.86
C LYS A 226 -20.44 5.78 6.56
N TYR A 227 -21.07 4.65 6.92
CA TYR A 227 -20.38 3.56 7.62
C TYR A 227 -19.27 2.92 6.78
N GLU A 228 -19.47 2.77 5.47
CA GLU A 228 -18.44 2.25 4.55
C GLU A 228 -17.19 3.14 4.54
N LEU A 229 -17.37 4.46 4.53
CA LEU A 229 -16.26 5.40 4.62
C LEU A 229 -15.58 5.35 5.99
N GLU A 230 -16.37 5.36 7.07
CA GLU A 230 -15.88 5.29 8.46
C GLU A 230 -15.05 4.02 8.73
N MET A 231 -15.45 2.88 8.13
CA MET A 231 -14.72 1.61 8.23
C MET A 231 -13.31 1.70 7.62
N LEU A 232 -13.13 2.47 6.54
CA LEU A 232 -11.83 2.64 5.90
C LEU A 232 -10.90 3.56 6.71
N ILE A 233 -11.45 4.66 7.23
CA ILE A 233 -10.66 5.69 7.94
C ILE A 233 -10.51 5.41 9.44
N GLY A 234 -11.33 4.52 10.01
CA GLY A 234 -11.27 4.11 11.42
C GLY A 234 -11.80 5.12 12.44
N VAL A 235 -12.44 6.20 11.99
CA VAL A 235 -13.02 7.27 12.82
C VAL A 235 -14.33 7.75 12.22
N SER A 236 -15.17 8.45 13.01
CA SER A 236 -16.41 9.01 12.48
C SER A 236 -16.13 10.18 11.53
N ILE A 237 -16.85 10.25 10.41
CA ILE A 237 -16.69 11.33 9.44
C ILE A 237 -17.10 12.69 10.02
N ASP A 238 -18.02 12.71 10.99
CA ASP A 238 -18.50 13.93 11.64
C ASP A 238 -17.43 14.60 12.51
N ASP A 239 -16.47 13.83 13.02
CA ASP A 239 -15.33 14.35 13.80
C ASP A 239 -14.21 14.90 12.91
N VAL A 240 -14.14 14.42 11.66
CA VAL A 240 -13.11 14.81 10.70
C VAL A 240 -13.50 16.07 9.94
N LEU A 241 -14.80 16.22 9.65
CA LEU A 241 -15.36 17.40 9.00
C LEU A 241 -15.37 18.59 9.97
N PRO A 242 -14.99 19.80 9.52
CA PRO A 242 -15.10 20.99 10.35
C PRO A 242 -16.57 21.21 10.74
N ARG A 243 -16.85 21.30 12.03
CA ARG A 243 -18.17 21.71 12.54
C ARG A 243 -18.45 23.10 11.97
N LYS A 244 -19.56 23.21 11.23
CA LYS A 244 -20.08 24.51 10.78
C LYS A 244 -20.69 25.26 11.94
#